data_AF-A0A7V4W5F4-F1
#
_entry.id   AF-A0A7V4W5F4-F1
#
_cell.length_a   1.000
_cell.length_b   1.000
_cell.length_c   1.000
_cell.angle_alpha   90.00
_cell.angle_beta   90.00
_cell.angle_gamma   90.00
#
_symmetry.space_group_name_H-M   'P 1'
#
loop_
_entity.id
_entity.type
_entity.pdbx_description
1 polymer ?
#
loop_
_entity_poly.entity_id
_entity_poly.type
_entity_poly.pdbx_seq_one_letter_code
_entity_poly.pdbx_strand_id
1 'polypeptide(L)'
;MARPSWCSPSTSSSTACSWPFEGPSGRTTRPGSWRPSATREKTFSVSPPDGALFPEGPLLAFVGPTATGKTRLAVEAALLLGGEIVSCDSMAVYKGFDIGTDKPSPAERRGVPHHLIDVAEPGSFYSAGSFRADALKALLDIWSRGRTAILVGGTGLYYRSLTRGLVSAPGRHGEIRERLSRRALARGPEGLHRILSRLDPDRAREVGPRDTLRIVRALEVRLLTGRPFSRWIRQDPAQKGVTPGLTVGLTAPKPFLYHRIERRVEEMMAAGLLDEVRRLREAGHLSGPASKAIGYGELASFLEGSLDLEEAVRRIKQRTRNLAKRQQAWFKKEEGIHWFDIQEEEWRDDALELIQRWREKAGAQP
;
A
#
# COMPACT_ATOMS: atom_id res chain seq x y z
N MET A 1 33.38 56.74 6.62
CA MET A 1 32.82 57.77 5.72
C MET A 1 33.09 57.37 4.29
N ALA A 2 32.04 57.42 3.46
CA ALA A 2 31.97 56.84 2.14
C ALA A 2 33.05 57.36 1.17
N ARG A 3 33.50 56.49 0.26
CA ARG A 3 34.06 56.91 -1.02
C ARG A 3 33.44 56.14 -2.18
N PRO A 4 33.18 56.79 -3.33
CA PRO A 4 32.32 56.28 -4.39
C PRO A 4 33.07 56.01 -5.71
N SER A 5 32.30 55.43 -6.64
CA SER A 5 32.35 55.55 -8.12
C SER A 5 33.62 55.14 -8.85
N TRP A 6 33.49 54.25 -9.85
CA TRP A 6 33.95 54.48 -11.24
C TRP A 6 33.20 53.53 -12.20
N CYS A 7 32.90 54.03 -13.40
CA CYS A 7 32.21 53.39 -14.52
C CYS A 7 33.02 52.30 -15.25
N SER A 8 32.28 51.45 -15.98
CA SER A 8 32.57 50.43 -17.03
C SER A 8 33.61 50.84 -18.12
N PRO A 9 33.99 50.00 -19.14
CA PRO A 9 33.45 48.71 -19.59
C PRO A 9 34.45 47.61 -20.10
N SER A 10 33.88 46.45 -20.46
CA SER A 10 34.25 45.52 -21.57
C SER A 10 34.88 44.13 -21.28
N THR A 11 34.31 43.16 -22.04
CA THR A 11 34.78 41.84 -22.51
C THR A 11 34.77 40.57 -21.64
N SER A 12 33.85 39.68 -22.04
CA SER A 12 33.87 38.21 -22.11
C SER A 12 34.35 37.37 -20.93
N SER A 13 33.43 36.60 -20.33
CA SER A 13 33.36 35.14 -20.54
C SER A 13 32.23 34.50 -19.70
N SER A 14 31.47 33.64 -20.39
CA SER A 14 30.75 32.46 -19.88
C SER A 14 30.26 32.44 -18.42
N THR A 15 28.97 32.70 -18.19
CA THR A 15 28.14 31.87 -17.30
C THR A 15 26.66 32.04 -17.69
N ALA A 16 26.05 30.97 -18.20
CA ALA A 16 24.63 30.91 -18.48
C ALA A 16 23.87 30.79 -17.15
N CYS A 17 23.32 31.91 -16.68
CA CYS A 17 22.36 31.95 -15.59
C CYS A 17 21.49 33.21 -15.69
N SER A 18 20.36 33.12 -16.39
CA SER A 18 19.21 34.03 -16.20
C SER A 18 18.03 33.61 -17.07
N TRP A 19 16.91 33.29 -16.42
CA TRP A 19 15.57 33.20 -17.02
C TRP A 19 14.94 34.61 -17.02
N PRO A 20 14.30 35.10 -18.12
CA PRO A 20 13.58 36.38 -18.10
C PRO A 20 12.04 36.22 -17.98
N PHE A 21 11.43 37.09 -17.14
CA PHE A 21 10.22 37.96 -17.30
C PHE A 21 8.99 37.43 -18.08
N GLU A 22 7.70 37.77 -17.85
CA GLU A 22 6.94 38.72 -17.02
C GLU A 22 5.43 38.34 -17.16
N GLY A 23 4.50 38.91 -16.37
CA GLY A 23 3.03 38.64 -16.40
C GLY A 23 2.27 39.24 -17.62
N PRO A 24 0.91 39.42 -17.63
CA PRO A 24 0.03 39.65 -16.46
C PRO A 24 -1.43 39.07 -16.49
N SER A 25 -2.06 39.19 -15.31
CA SER A 25 -3.47 39.54 -14.98
C SER A 25 -4.71 38.95 -15.70
N GLY A 26 -5.64 38.43 -14.89
CA GLY A 26 -7.04 38.15 -15.25
C GLY A 26 -7.90 37.92 -14.01
N ARG A 27 -9.06 38.59 -13.92
CA ARG A 27 -9.88 38.89 -12.73
C ARG A 27 -10.90 37.80 -12.33
N THR A 28 -11.17 37.75 -11.01
CA THR A 28 -12.43 37.50 -10.24
C THR A 28 -13.54 36.62 -10.83
N THR A 29 -14.12 35.66 -10.09
CA THR A 29 -15.31 35.87 -9.21
C THR A 29 -15.46 34.82 -8.07
N ARG A 30 -16.32 35.17 -7.09
CA ARG A 30 -16.56 34.55 -5.76
C ARG A 30 -17.45 33.29 -5.76
N PRO A 31 -17.48 32.51 -4.65
CA PRO A 31 -17.98 31.14 -4.61
C PRO A 31 -19.48 31.01 -4.29
N GLY A 32 -20.17 30.14 -5.02
CA GLY A 32 -21.54 29.71 -4.74
C GLY A 32 -21.59 28.57 -3.72
N SER A 33 -22.50 28.71 -2.76
CA SER A 33 -22.78 27.83 -1.63
C SER A 33 -23.35 26.47 -2.05
N TRP A 34 -22.88 25.39 -1.41
CA TRP A 34 -23.45 24.06 -1.54
C TRP A 34 -24.09 23.65 -0.20
N ARG A 35 -25.41 23.42 -0.20
CA ARG A 35 -26.15 22.74 0.87
C ARG A 35 -26.52 21.34 0.37
N PRO A 36 -26.36 20.27 1.14
CA PRO A 36 -26.84 18.94 0.75
C PRO A 36 -28.28 18.75 1.24
N SER A 37 -29.16 18.26 0.36
CA SER A 37 -30.46 17.72 0.77
C SER A 37 -30.76 16.39 0.08
N ALA A 38 -30.93 15.39 0.94
CA ALA A 38 -31.92 14.31 0.89
C ALA A 38 -31.87 13.25 -0.24
N THR A 39 -31.61 12.01 0.24
CA THR A 39 -32.28 10.74 -0.10
C THR A 39 -32.55 10.41 -1.57
N ARG A 40 -31.92 9.33 -2.05
CA ARG A 40 -32.48 8.50 -3.13
C ARG A 40 -32.13 7.02 -2.95
N GLU A 41 -33.16 6.23 -3.16
CA GLU A 41 -33.29 4.80 -2.96
C GLU A 41 -32.45 3.93 -3.90
N LYS A 42 -32.22 2.71 -3.43
CA LYS A 42 -31.55 1.59 -4.09
C LYS A 42 -32.09 1.33 -5.51
N THR A 43 -31.20 1.35 -6.50
CA THR A 43 -31.32 0.56 -7.73
C THR A 43 -29.94 0.03 -8.09
N PHE A 44 -29.73 -1.28 -7.93
CA PHE A 44 -28.51 -1.97 -8.31
C PHE A 44 -28.54 -2.25 -9.81
N SER A 45 -27.83 -1.46 -10.61
CA SER A 45 -27.43 -1.84 -11.96
C SER A 45 -25.92 -2.06 -11.99
N VAL A 46 -25.51 -3.32 -11.85
CA VAL A 46 -24.16 -3.76 -12.19
C VAL A 46 -24.24 -4.39 -13.58
N SER A 47 -24.01 -3.57 -14.60
CA SER A 47 -23.59 -4.08 -15.91
C SER A 47 -22.06 -4.08 -15.92
N PRO A 48 -21.39 -5.22 -16.14
CA PRO A 48 -19.95 -5.22 -16.35
C PRO A 48 -19.64 -4.39 -17.61
N PRO A 49 -18.55 -3.58 -17.62
CA PRO A 49 -18.14 -2.90 -18.84
C PRO A 49 -17.80 -3.94 -19.92
N ASP A 50 -18.40 -3.75 -21.09
CA ASP A 50 -18.25 -4.59 -22.28
C ASP A 50 -16.79 -4.87 -22.62
N GLY A 51 -16.49 -6.14 -22.93
CA GLY A 51 -15.17 -6.61 -23.34
C GLY A 51 -14.55 -7.59 -22.35
N ALA A 52 -15.20 -8.75 -22.19
CA ALA A 52 -14.59 -9.88 -21.49
C ALA A 52 -13.25 -10.24 -22.15
N LEU A 53 -12.19 -10.11 -21.37
CA LEU A 53 -11.02 -10.95 -21.48
C LEU A 53 -10.71 -11.35 -20.03
N PHE A 54 -11.25 -12.47 -19.54
CA PHE A 54 -10.52 -13.23 -18.54
C PHE A 54 -9.49 -14.04 -19.32
N PRO A 55 -8.24 -13.59 -19.47
CA PRO A 55 -7.24 -14.53 -19.91
C PRO A 55 -7.01 -15.62 -18.85
N GLU A 56 -7.41 -15.42 -17.58
CA GLU A 56 -6.95 -16.25 -16.46
C GLU A 56 -7.96 -16.27 -15.27
N GLY A 57 -9.10 -16.97 -15.34
CA GLY A 57 -9.91 -17.39 -14.15
C GLY A 57 -10.59 -16.33 -13.22
N PRO A 58 -11.43 -16.78 -12.26
CA PRO A 58 -12.17 -15.92 -11.33
C PRO A 58 -11.30 -15.36 -10.19
N LEU A 59 -11.36 -14.04 -9.97
CA LEU A 59 -10.66 -13.33 -8.89
C LEU A 59 -11.62 -12.51 -8.03
N LEU A 60 -11.66 -12.82 -6.74
CA LEU A 60 -12.33 -12.05 -5.68
C LEU A 60 -11.28 -11.32 -4.84
N ALA A 61 -11.52 -10.05 -4.48
CA ALA A 61 -10.63 -9.30 -3.61
C ALA A 61 -11.33 -8.81 -2.33
N PHE A 62 -10.67 -8.95 -1.18
CA PHE A 62 -11.07 -8.37 0.10
C PHE A 62 -10.09 -7.28 0.53
N VAL A 63 -10.59 -6.05 0.67
CA VAL A 63 -9.80 -4.86 1.01
C VAL A 63 -10.38 -4.13 2.22
N GLY A 64 -9.59 -3.23 2.81
CA GLY A 64 -9.99 -2.45 3.98
C GLY A 64 -8.92 -2.38 5.07
N PRO A 65 -9.14 -1.57 6.12
CA PRO A 65 -8.17 -1.39 7.19
C PRO A 65 -7.96 -2.66 8.01
N THR A 66 -6.86 -2.75 8.73
CA THR A 66 -6.65 -3.81 9.72
C THR A 66 -7.77 -3.82 10.79
N ALA A 67 -7.92 -4.96 11.48
CA ALA A 67 -8.95 -5.21 12.50
C ALA A 67 -10.42 -5.21 12.03
N THR A 68 -10.72 -5.15 10.72
CA THR A 68 -12.10 -5.29 10.18
C THR A 68 -12.56 -6.72 9.95
N GLY A 69 -11.71 -7.74 10.15
CA GLY A 69 -12.11 -9.13 9.97
C GLY A 69 -12.06 -9.67 8.53
N LYS A 70 -11.36 -8.98 7.61
CA LYS A 70 -11.19 -9.41 6.20
C LYS A 70 -10.77 -10.87 6.06
N THR A 71 -9.76 -11.31 6.83
CA THR A 71 -9.25 -12.67 6.77
C THR A 71 -10.33 -13.70 7.10
N ARG A 72 -11.14 -13.44 8.14
CA ARG A 72 -12.25 -14.32 8.54
C ARG A 72 -13.29 -14.44 7.42
N LEU A 73 -13.75 -13.31 6.88
CA LEU A 73 -14.73 -13.32 5.79
C LEU A 73 -14.17 -14.00 4.53
N ALA A 74 -12.88 -13.79 4.22
CA ALA A 74 -12.25 -14.41 3.07
C ALA A 74 -12.13 -15.92 3.21
N VAL A 75 -11.83 -16.45 4.40
CA VAL A 75 -11.83 -17.89 4.66
C VAL A 75 -13.23 -18.47 4.49
N GLU A 76 -14.26 -17.78 4.95
CA GLU A 76 -15.66 -18.20 4.76
C GLU A 76 -16.04 -18.23 3.28
N ALA A 77 -15.68 -17.18 2.52
CA ALA A 77 -15.87 -17.15 1.08
C ALA A 77 -15.07 -18.24 0.37
N ALA A 78 -13.84 -18.53 0.80
CA ALA A 78 -13.02 -19.60 0.22
C ALA A 78 -13.67 -20.98 0.39
N LEU A 79 -14.19 -21.27 1.59
CA LEU A 79 -14.89 -22.53 1.84
C LEU A 79 -16.16 -22.66 1.01
N LEU A 80 -16.91 -21.56 0.87
CA LEU A 80 -18.13 -21.51 0.08
C LEU A 80 -17.87 -21.69 -1.43
N LEU A 81 -16.80 -21.08 -1.95
CA LEU A 81 -16.50 -21.05 -3.39
C LEU A 81 -15.50 -22.14 -3.83
N GLY A 82 -15.05 -22.99 -2.90
CA GLY A 82 -13.93 -23.91 -3.12
C GLY A 82 -12.66 -23.18 -3.56
N GLY A 83 -12.39 -22.01 -3.00
CA GLY A 83 -11.29 -21.12 -3.37
C GLY A 83 -10.03 -21.24 -2.52
N GLU A 84 -8.99 -20.51 -2.93
CA GLU A 84 -7.70 -20.41 -2.26
C GLU A 84 -7.34 -18.93 -2.05
N ILE A 85 -6.65 -18.62 -0.95
CA ILE A 85 -6.35 -17.24 -0.56
C ILE A 85 -4.94 -16.84 -0.99
N VAL A 86 -4.80 -15.67 -1.61
CA VAL A 86 -3.52 -15.00 -1.87
C VAL A 86 -3.39 -13.83 -0.91
N SER A 87 -2.43 -13.88 0.02
CA SER A 87 -2.17 -12.80 0.97
C SER A 87 -1.64 -11.55 0.28
N CYS A 88 -2.31 -10.42 0.46
CA CYS A 88 -1.94 -9.09 -0.01
C CYS A 88 -1.46 -8.21 1.15
N ASP A 89 -0.55 -8.75 1.95
CA ASP A 89 0.04 -8.08 3.11
C ASP A 89 1.57 -7.99 2.99
N SER A 90 2.12 -6.79 3.16
CA SER A 90 3.57 -6.58 3.02
C SER A 90 4.42 -7.18 4.14
N MET A 91 3.83 -7.51 5.29
CA MET A 91 4.54 -8.04 6.46
C MET A 91 4.30 -9.55 6.64
N ALA A 92 3.13 -10.06 6.28
CA ALA A 92 2.83 -11.51 6.38
C ALA A 92 3.72 -12.40 5.48
N VAL A 93 4.46 -11.81 4.54
CA VAL A 93 5.41 -12.53 3.68
C VAL A 93 6.63 -13.04 4.43
N TYR A 94 6.98 -12.47 5.60
CA TYR A 94 8.24 -12.76 6.29
C TYR A 94 8.14 -13.91 7.27
N LYS A 95 9.00 -14.92 7.13
CA LYS A 95 9.06 -16.09 8.02
C LYS A 95 9.31 -15.72 9.47
N GLY A 96 8.55 -16.34 10.38
CA GLY A 96 8.71 -16.20 11.83
C GLY A 96 8.21 -14.87 12.42
N PHE A 97 7.68 -13.96 11.60
CA PHE A 97 6.99 -12.75 12.03
C PHE A 97 5.49 -13.02 12.04
N ASP A 98 4.96 -13.77 13.02
CA ASP A 98 3.62 -14.34 12.95
C ASP A 98 2.59 -13.53 13.73
N ILE A 99 2.78 -13.43 15.06
CA ILE A 99 1.83 -12.78 15.97
C ILE A 99 1.73 -11.30 15.64
N GLY A 100 2.86 -10.60 15.51
CA GLY A 100 2.86 -9.15 15.28
C GLY A 100 2.36 -8.74 13.89
N THR A 101 2.30 -9.68 12.94
CA THR A 101 1.76 -9.43 11.59
C THR A 101 0.36 -9.99 11.38
N ASP A 102 -0.23 -10.61 12.41
CA ASP A 102 -1.59 -11.19 12.36
C ASP A 102 -1.76 -12.21 11.25
N LYS A 103 -0.78 -13.11 11.10
CA LYS A 103 -0.96 -14.25 10.19
C LYS A 103 -2.08 -15.13 10.74
N PRO A 104 -3.01 -15.60 9.89
CA PRO A 104 -4.00 -16.56 10.34
C PRO A 104 -3.31 -17.85 10.77
N SER A 105 -3.62 -18.30 11.97
CA SER A 105 -3.23 -19.59 12.51
C SER A 105 -3.83 -20.74 11.67
N PRO A 106 -3.29 -21.96 11.74
CA PRO A 106 -3.88 -23.11 11.05
C PRO A 106 -5.37 -23.32 11.36
N ALA A 107 -5.79 -23.07 12.61
CA ALA A 107 -7.19 -23.13 13.03
C ALA A 107 -8.05 -22.08 12.33
N GLU A 108 -7.59 -20.84 12.24
CA GLU A 108 -8.29 -19.75 11.55
C GLU A 108 -8.35 -19.96 10.04
N ARG A 109 -7.32 -20.60 9.44
CA ARG A 109 -7.32 -20.95 8.01
C ARG A 109 -8.37 -22.00 7.67
N ARG A 110 -8.79 -22.83 8.64
CA ARG A 110 -9.82 -23.88 8.46
C ARG A 110 -9.54 -24.79 7.25
N GLY A 111 -8.27 -25.11 7.01
CA GLY A 111 -7.83 -25.92 5.87
C GLY A 111 -7.76 -25.21 4.52
N VAL A 112 -8.15 -23.93 4.42
CA VAL A 112 -8.04 -23.15 3.19
C VAL A 112 -6.56 -22.84 2.88
N PRO A 113 -6.05 -23.19 1.69
CA PRO A 113 -4.69 -22.83 1.29
C PRO A 113 -4.48 -21.32 1.29
N HIS A 114 -3.37 -20.87 1.87
CA HIS A 114 -2.95 -19.47 1.88
C HIS A 114 -1.59 -19.35 1.21
N HIS A 115 -1.55 -18.58 0.12
CA HIS A 115 -0.37 -18.25 -0.66
C HIS A 115 0.24 -16.93 -0.19
N LEU A 116 1.53 -16.76 -0.44
CA LEU A 116 2.31 -15.54 -0.12
C LEU A 116 2.36 -15.20 1.38
N ILE A 117 2.28 -16.22 2.23
CA ILE A 117 2.65 -16.17 3.63
C ILE A 117 3.97 -16.93 3.78
N ASP A 118 4.91 -16.40 4.56
CA ASP A 118 6.19 -17.08 4.83
C ASP A 118 7.07 -17.35 3.58
N VAL A 119 6.94 -16.49 2.56
CA VAL A 119 7.66 -16.61 1.28
C VAL A 119 8.99 -15.84 1.24
N ALA A 120 9.29 -15.02 2.24
CA ALA A 120 10.50 -14.22 2.33
C ALA A 120 11.23 -14.40 3.67
N GLU A 121 12.56 -14.41 3.62
CA GLU A 121 13.38 -14.38 4.84
C GLU A 121 13.35 -12.98 5.49
N PRO A 122 13.43 -12.85 6.82
CA PRO A 122 13.36 -11.57 7.53
C PRO A 122 14.29 -10.46 7.02
N GLY A 123 15.53 -10.83 6.67
CA GLY A 123 16.55 -9.91 6.15
C GLY A 123 16.36 -9.55 4.66
N SER A 124 15.52 -10.27 3.95
CA SER A 124 15.32 -10.08 2.51
C SER A 124 14.41 -8.90 2.20
N PHE A 125 14.64 -8.25 1.06
CA PHE A 125 13.75 -7.18 0.60
C PHE A 125 12.62 -7.74 -0.26
N TYR A 126 11.38 -7.61 0.20
CA TYR A 126 10.20 -8.00 -0.57
C TYR A 126 9.47 -6.77 -1.15
N SER A 127 9.50 -6.65 -2.48
CA SER A 127 9.01 -5.45 -3.19
C SER A 127 7.60 -5.64 -3.76
N ALA A 128 6.93 -4.56 -4.18
CA ALA A 128 5.67 -4.66 -4.90
C ALA A 128 5.82 -5.39 -6.26
N GLY A 129 6.99 -5.32 -6.89
CA GLY A 129 7.30 -6.10 -8.09
C GLY A 129 7.44 -7.60 -7.79
N SER A 130 8.10 -7.94 -6.67
CA SER A 130 8.23 -9.32 -6.18
C SER A 130 6.84 -9.89 -5.86
N PHE A 131 6.07 -9.16 -5.05
CA PHE A 131 4.68 -9.50 -4.76
C PHE A 131 3.86 -9.75 -6.02
N ARG A 132 3.91 -8.83 -7.00
CA ARG A 132 3.16 -8.98 -8.25
C ARG A 132 3.56 -10.25 -8.99
N ALA A 133 4.85 -10.51 -9.14
CA ALA A 133 5.34 -11.69 -9.84
C ALA A 133 4.87 -12.99 -9.16
N ASP A 134 4.98 -13.07 -7.84
CA ASP A 134 4.61 -14.27 -7.09
C ASP A 134 3.09 -14.42 -6.95
N ALA A 135 2.35 -13.31 -6.86
CA ALA A 135 0.89 -13.32 -6.91
C ALA A 135 0.39 -13.82 -8.26
N LEU A 136 0.93 -13.36 -9.38
CA LEU A 136 0.54 -13.85 -10.71
C LEU A 136 0.77 -15.36 -10.85
N LYS A 137 1.91 -15.88 -10.36
CA LYS A 137 2.17 -17.32 -10.34
C LYS A 137 1.13 -18.07 -9.51
N ALA A 138 0.83 -17.58 -8.30
CA ALA A 138 -0.17 -18.19 -7.43
C ALA A 138 -1.57 -18.17 -8.07
N LEU A 139 -1.95 -17.07 -8.71
CA LEU A 139 -3.22 -16.96 -9.41
C LEU A 139 -3.32 -17.98 -10.56
N LEU A 140 -2.32 -18.04 -11.43
CA LEU A 140 -2.25 -19.02 -12.52
C LEU A 140 -2.34 -20.46 -12.02
N ASP A 141 -1.63 -20.77 -10.95
CA ASP A 141 -1.63 -22.08 -10.31
C ASP A 141 -3.03 -22.44 -9.75
N ILE A 142 -3.68 -21.53 -9.03
CA ILE A 142 -5.05 -21.70 -8.52
C ILE A 142 -6.04 -21.91 -9.66
N TRP A 143 -5.98 -21.08 -10.70
CA TRP A 143 -6.91 -21.17 -11.83
C TRP A 143 -6.70 -22.42 -12.67
N SER A 144 -5.47 -22.92 -12.79
CA SER A 144 -5.18 -24.19 -13.47
C SER A 144 -5.89 -25.39 -12.81
N ARG A 145 -6.22 -25.29 -11.52
CA ARG A 145 -7.02 -26.26 -10.77
C ARG A 145 -8.53 -26.01 -10.82
N GLY A 146 -8.99 -25.02 -11.58
CA GLY A 146 -10.40 -24.61 -11.64
C GLY A 146 -10.91 -23.95 -10.36
N ARG A 147 -10.01 -23.49 -9.48
CA ARG A 147 -10.33 -22.93 -8.16
C ARG A 147 -10.55 -21.42 -8.23
N THR A 148 -11.29 -20.87 -7.27
CA THR A 148 -11.48 -19.42 -7.14
C THR A 148 -10.29 -18.80 -6.43
N ALA A 149 -9.63 -17.81 -7.06
CA ALA A 149 -8.58 -17.06 -6.40
C ALA A 149 -9.17 -15.92 -5.55
N ILE A 150 -8.71 -15.81 -4.30
CA ILE A 150 -9.19 -14.81 -3.34
C ILE A 150 -8.02 -13.98 -2.82
N LEU A 151 -7.91 -12.75 -3.28
CA LEU A 151 -6.89 -11.81 -2.82
C LEU A 151 -7.33 -11.13 -1.52
N VAL A 152 -6.53 -11.20 -0.44
CA VAL A 152 -6.94 -10.66 0.87
C VAL A 152 -5.85 -9.78 1.45
N GLY A 153 -6.14 -8.52 1.75
CA GLY A 153 -5.18 -7.73 2.51
C GLY A 153 -5.45 -6.23 2.57
N GLY A 154 -4.54 -5.53 3.25
CA GLY A 154 -4.62 -4.08 3.45
C GLY A 154 -3.50 -3.30 2.76
N THR A 155 -2.62 -3.96 1.99
CA THR A 155 -1.47 -3.29 1.37
C THR A 155 -1.87 -2.71 0.01
N GLY A 156 -2.35 -1.47 0.02
CA GLY A 156 -2.88 -0.82 -1.20
C GLY A 156 -1.90 -0.75 -2.39
N LEU A 157 -0.59 -0.64 -2.13
CA LEU A 157 0.41 -0.67 -3.20
C LEU A 157 0.53 -2.06 -3.86
N TYR A 158 0.43 -3.13 -3.07
CA TYR A 158 0.46 -4.51 -3.58
C TYR A 158 -0.81 -4.79 -4.38
N TYR A 159 -1.97 -4.46 -3.82
CA TYR A 159 -3.26 -4.53 -4.53
C TYR A 159 -3.17 -3.83 -5.89
N ARG A 160 -2.75 -2.56 -5.91
CA ARG A 160 -2.65 -1.79 -7.16
C ARG A 160 -1.63 -2.35 -8.13
N SER A 161 -0.49 -2.86 -7.65
CA SER A 161 0.53 -3.45 -8.53
C SER A 161 0.01 -4.67 -9.27
N LEU A 162 -0.85 -5.47 -8.63
CA LEU A 162 -1.49 -6.63 -9.25
C LEU A 162 -2.64 -6.20 -10.16
N THR A 163 -3.55 -5.35 -9.68
CA THR A 163 -4.79 -5.03 -10.39
C THR A 163 -4.66 -4.00 -11.50
N ARG A 164 -3.65 -3.13 -11.44
CA ARG A 164 -3.39 -2.09 -12.47
C ARG A 164 -2.02 -2.22 -13.12
N GLY A 165 -1.25 -3.23 -12.73
CA GLY A 165 0.13 -3.41 -13.19
C GLY A 165 1.14 -2.52 -12.45
N LEU A 166 2.41 -2.71 -12.79
CA LEU A 166 3.53 -1.96 -12.24
C LEU A 166 4.47 -1.55 -13.36
N VAL A 167 4.97 -0.32 -13.30
CA VAL A 167 5.93 0.21 -14.27
C VAL A 167 7.22 -0.60 -14.21
N SER A 168 7.65 -1.12 -15.35
CA SER A 168 8.88 -1.89 -15.56
C SER A 168 10.10 -0.97 -15.53
N ALA A 169 10.39 -0.41 -14.35
CA ALA A 169 11.59 0.38 -14.08
C ALA A 169 12.65 -0.50 -13.40
N PRO A 170 13.95 -0.18 -13.54
CA PRO A 170 15.02 -0.97 -12.93
C PRO A 170 14.83 -1.18 -11.43
N GLY A 171 15.37 -2.29 -10.92
CA GLY A 171 15.31 -2.66 -9.52
C GLY A 171 15.92 -1.63 -8.56
N ARG A 172 15.89 -1.95 -7.27
CA ARG A 172 16.52 -1.15 -6.23
C ARG A 172 18.05 -1.21 -6.37
N HIS A 173 18.74 -0.09 -6.20
CA HIS A 173 20.21 -0.04 -6.11
C HIS A 173 20.65 0.54 -4.76
N GLY A 174 21.29 -0.30 -3.93
CA GLY A 174 21.62 0.00 -2.52
C GLY A 174 22.43 1.28 -2.35
N GLU A 175 23.59 1.35 -3.00
CA GLU A 175 24.53 2.47 -2.88
C GLU A 175 23.93 3.82 -3.29
N ILE A 176 23.16 3.83 -4.39
CA ILE A 176 22.48 5.05 -4.87
C ILE A 176 21.48 5.53 -3.83
N ARG A 177 20.68 4.61 -3.26
CA ARG A 177 19.72 4.97 -2.21
C ARG A 177 20.40 5.49 -0.97
N GLU A 178 21.46 4.85 -0.51
CA GLU A 178 22.20 5.33 0.67
C GLU A 178 22.77 6.72 0.44
N ARG A 179 23.33 6.98 -0.75
CA ARG A 179 23.80 8.31 -1.12
C ARG A 179 22.67 9.34 -1.16
N LEU A 180 21.51 8.99 -1.72
CA LEU A 180 20.34 9.87 -1.75
C LEU A 180 19.75 10.09 -0.36
N SER A 181 19.69 9.07 0.49
CA SER A 181 19.24 9.15 1.88
C SER A 181 20.14 10.04 2.73
N ARG A 182 21.47 9.92 2.60
CA ARG A 182 22.42 10.83 3.26
C ARG A 182 22.21 12.29 2.83
N ARG A 183 21.94 12.52 1.55
CA ARG A 183 21.61 13.86 1.04
C ARG A 183 20.26 14.36 1.54
N ALA A 184 19.26 13.49 1.70
CA ALA A 184 17.97 13.81 2.29
C ALA A 184 18.13 14.30 3.73
N LEU A 185 18.97 13.61 4.52
CA LEU A 185 19.28 13.97 5.90
C LEU A 185 19.99 15.33 5.98
N ALA A 186 20.96 15.57 5.11
CA ALA A 186 21.75 16.81 5.14
C ALA A 186 20.98 18.07 4.66
N ARG A 187 20.06 17.91 3.69
CA ARG A 187 19.39 19.05 3.02
C ARG A 187 17.89 19.16 3.31
N GLY A 188 17.35 18.21 4.07
CA GLY A 188 15.92 18.02 4.23
C GLY A 188 15.22 17.44 2.99
N PRO A 189 13.99 16.92 3.14
CA PRO A 189 13.15 16.42 2.04
C PRO A 189 12.96 17.43 0.90
N GLU A 190 12.77 18.70 1.24
CA GLU A 190 12.59 19.82 0.31
C GLU A 190 13.84 20.04 -0.57
N GLY A 191 15.02 19.75 -0.03
CA GLY A 191 16.28 19.81 -0.77
C GLY A 191 16.34 18.78 -1.90
N LEU A 192 15.89 17.54 -1.64
CA LEU A 192 15.80 16.51 -2.68
C LEU A 192 14.66 16.79 -3.66
N HIS A 193 13.54 17.32 -3.19
CA HIS A 193 12.43 17.68 -4.08
C HIS A 193 12.85 18.74 -5.10
N ARG A 194 13.62 19.77 -4.70
CA ARG A 194 14.18 20.75 -5.65
C ARG A 194 15.07 20.12 -6.72
N ILE A 195 15.82 19.08 -6.37
CA ILE A 195 16.62 18.32 -7.35
C ILE A 195 15.68 17.57 -8.30
N LEU A 196 14.65 16.91 -7.76
CA LEU A 196 13.66 16.22 -8.57
C LEU A 196 12.93 17.18 -9.53
N SER A 197 12.53 18.36 -9.07
CA SER A 197 11.85 19.38 -9.89
C SER A 197 12.66 19.83 -11.11
N ARG A 198 14.00 19.75 -11.04
CA ARG A 198 14.87 20.06 -12.19
C ARG A 198 15.06 18.87 -13.14
N LEU A 199 15.07 17.65 -12.61
CA LEU A 199 15.39 16.44 -13.37
C LEU A 199 14.16 15.70 -13.92
N ASP A 200 13.02 15.88 -13.26
CA ASP A 200 11.73 15.27 -13.58
C ASP A 200 10.56 16.15 -13.07
N PRO A 201 10.28 17.29 -13.73
CA PRO A 201 9.26 18.24 -13.29
C PRO A 201 7.84 17.65 -13.23
N ASP A 202 7.52 16.73 -14.15
CA ASP A 202 6.24 16.02 -14.17
C ASP A 202 6.08 15.21 -12.87
N ARG A 203 7.10 14.42 -12.52
CA ARG A 203 7.04 13.62 -11.29
C ARG A 203 7.07 14.47 -10.03
N ALA A 204 7.80 15.59 -10.03
CA ALA A 204 7.87 16.50 -8.89
C ALA A 204 6.53 17.19 -8.58
N ARG A 205 5.67 17.42 -9.59
CA ARG A 205 4.30 17.94 -9.38
C ARG A 205 3.40 16.93 -8.69
N GLU A 206 3.53 15.66 -9.04
CA GLU A 206 2.75 14.57 -8.42
C GLU A 206 3.24 14.20 -7.02
N VAL A 207 4.56 14.25 -6.82
CA VAL A 207 5.21 13.84 -5.57
C VAL A 207 5.47 15.07 -4.72
N GLY A 208 4.72 15.20 -3.62
CA GLY A 208 4.92 16.29 -2.66
C GLY A 208 6.32 16.31 -2.05
N PRO A 209 6.80 17.47 -1.57
CA PRO A 209 8.18 17.67 -1.13
C PRO A 209 8.59 16.84 0.10
N ARG A 210 7.62 16.36 0.87
CA ARG A 210 7.83 15.54 2.06
C ARG A 210 7.81 14.04 1.78
N ASP A 211 7.52 13.61 0.56
CA ASP A 211 7.50 12.20 0.19
C ASP A 211 8.90 11.72 -0.24
N THR A 212 9.80 11.67 0.74
CA THR A 212 11.20 11.29 0.52
C THR A 212 11.33 9.94 -0.18
N LEU A 213 10.43 8.99 0.09
CA LEU A 213 10.46 7.66 -0.53
C LEU A 213 10.23 7.73 -2.05
N ARG A 214 9.19 8.45 -2.49
CA ARG A 214 8.89 8.60 -3.92
C ARG A 214 9.92 9.50 -4.61
N ILE A 215 10.45 10.51 -3.93
CA ILE A 215 11.52 11.36 -4.44
C ILE A 215 12.79 10.53 -4.68
N VAL A 216 13.24 9.78 -3.67
CA VAL A 216 14.43 8.91 -3.77
C VAL A 216 14.24 7.90 -4.89
N ARG A 217 13.06 7.29 -5.04
CA ARG A 217 12.80 6.34 -6.14
C ARG A 217 12.89 7.00 -7.52
N ALA A 218 12.32 8.19 -7.70
CA ALA A 218 12.36 8.89 -8.98
C ALA A 218 13.80 9.29 -9.36
N LEU A 219 14.56 9.78 -8.38
CA LEU A 219 15.98 10.10 -8.57
C LEU A 219 16.84 8.85 -8.80
N GLU A 220 16.57 7.76 -8.08
CA GLU A 220 17.24 6.46 -8.27
C GLU A 220 17.09 5.97 -9.71
N VAL A 221 15.86 5.93 -10.23
CA VAL A 221 15.62 5.53 -11.63
C VAL A 221 16.32 6.46 -12.60
N ARG A 222 16.25 7.78 -12.37
CA ARG A 222 16.93 8.76 -13.22
C ARG A 222 18.44 8.56 -13.26
N LEU A 223 19.05 8.28 -12.11
CA LEU A 223 20.50 8.05 -12.00
C LEU A 223 20.93 6.74 -12.65
N LEU A 224 20.11 5.70 -12.57
CA LEU A 224 20.39 4.40 -13.19
C LEU A 224 20.24 4.42 -14.71
N THR A 225 19.25 5.13 -15.23
CA THR A 225 18.87 4.99 -16.66
C THR A 225 19.12 6.23 -17.50
N GLY A 226 19.50 7.35 -16.88
CA GLY A 226 19.60 8.65 -17.55
C GLY A 226 18.26 9.24 -18.02
N ARG A 227 17.12 8.57 -17.77
CA ARG A 227 15.77 8.99 -18.21
C ARG A 227 14.90 9.35 -17.00
N PRO A 228 14.05 10.39 -17.06
CA PRO A 228 13.16 10.74 -15.95
C PRO A 228 12.20 9.58 -15.64
N PHE A 229 11.82 9.41 -14.37
CA PHE A 229 10.91 8.32 -13.98
C PHE A 229 9.51 8.52 -14.57
N SER A 230 9.04 9.77 -14.73
CA SER A 230 7.81 10.09 -15.47
C SER A 230 7.79 9.57 -16.90
N ARG A 231 8.96 9.46 -17.55
CA ARG A 231 9.05 8.89 -18.90
C ARG A 231 8.79 7.39 -18.88
N TRP A 232 9.32 6.66 -17.89
CA TRP A 232 9.02 5.24 -17.71
C TRP A 232 7.53 5.02 -17.45
N ILE A 233 6.91 5.84 -16.58
CA ILE A 233 5.48 5.76 -16.28
C ILE A 233 4.61 5.99 -17.53
N ARG A 234 5.00 6.92 -18.42
CA ARG A 234 4.25 7.22 -19.66
C ARG A 234 4.48 6.22 -20.79
N GLN A 235 5.70 5.72 -20.93
CA GLN A 235 6.10 4.84 -22.05
C GLN A 235 5.81 3.37 -21.79
N ASP A 236 5.55 3.02 -20.53
CA ASP A 236 5.05 1.72 -20.14
C ASP A 236 3.59 1.88 -19.73
N PRO A 237 2.63 1.81 -20.68
CA PRO A 237 1.24 1.61 -20.34
C PRO A 237 1.20 0.25 -19.65
N ALA A 238 1.25 0.28 -18.31
CA ALA A 238 1.43 -0.82 -17.38
C ALA A 238 1.18 -2.21 -17.98
N GLN A 239 2.07 -3.19 -17.71
CA GLN A 239 1.73 -4.60 -17.90
C GLN A 239 0.30 -4.83 -17.39
N LYS A 240 -0.61 -5.31 -18.26
CA LYS A 240 -2.04 -5.42 -17.94
C LYS A 240 -2.20 -6.01 -16.53
N GLY A 241 -2.92 -5.29 -15.68
CA GLY A 241 -3.24 -5.77 -14.35
C GLY A 241 -4.30 -6.86 -14.42
N VAL A 242 -4.44 -7.62 -13.34
CA VAL A 242 -5.51 -8.60 -13.18
C VAL A 242 -6.66 -7.93 -12.44
N THR A 243 -7.71 -7.55 -13.18
CA THR A 243 -8.89 -6.91 -12.60
C THR A 243 -9.71 -7.95 -11.82
N PRO A 244 -9.98 -7.74 -10.52
CA PRO A 244 -10.90 -8.59 -9.78
C PRO A 244 -12.30 -8.50 -10.37
N GLY A 245 -12.99 -9.63 -10.53
CA GLY A 245 -14.39 -9.64 -10.94
C GLY A 245 -15.33 -9.07 -9.86
N LEU A 246 -14.90 -9.15 -8.60
CA LEU A 246 -15.56 -8.51 -7.46
C LEU A 246 -14.51 -8.05 -6.45
N THR A 247 -14.67 -6.83 -5.94
CA THR A 247 -13.89 -6.33 -4.80
C THR A 247 -14.82 -5.95 -3.66
N VAL A 248 -14.67 -6.62 -2.52
CA VAL A 248 -15.40 -6.36 -1.28
C VAL A 248 -14.50 -5.57 -0.33
N GLY A 249 -15.00 -4.43 0.12
CA GLY A 249 -14.34 -3.56 1.09
C GLY A 249 -15.02 -3.64 2.45
N LEU A 250 -14.26 -3.89 3.51
CA LEU A 250 -14.79 -3.77 4.88
C LEU A 250 -14.38 -2.45 5.50
N THR A 251 -15.31 -1.74 6.13
CA THR A 251 -15.06 -0.49 6.83
C THR A 251 -15.77 -0.46 8.18
N ALA A 252 -15.44 0.55 9.00
CA ALA A 252 -16.20 0.91 10.19
C ALA A 252 -15.84 2.35 10.61
N PRO A 253 -16.67 2.99 11.45
CA PRO A 253 -16.34 4.22 12.15
C PRO A 253 -15.04 4.13 12.96
N LYS A 254 -14.30 5.24 13.01
CA LYS A 254 -12.98 5.29 13.66
C LYS A 254 -13.00 4.85 15.14
N PRO A 255 -13.95 5.30 15.99
CA PRO A 255 -13.96 4.88 17.40
C PRO A 255 -14.05 3.36 17.54
N PHE A 256 -14.91 2.73 16.74
CA PHE A 256 -15.07 1.27 16.71
C PHE A 256 -13.80 0.56 16.26
N LEU A 257 -13.17 1.02 15.17
CA LEU A 257 -11.89 0.46 14.71
C LEU A 257 -10.77 0.60 15.75
N TYR A 258 -10.70 1.74 16.44
CA TYR A 258 -9.66 1.97 17.44
C TYR A 258 -9.82 1.04 18.64
N HIS A 259 -11.05 0.83 19.12
CA HIS A 259 -11.30 -0.14 20.19
C HIS A 259 -10.89 -1.56 19.79
N ARG A 260 -11.26 -2.00 18.56
CA ARG A 260 -10.84 -3.32 18.03
C ARG A 260 -9.33 -3.45 17.88
N ILE A 261 -8.66 -2.38 17.44
CA ILE A 261 -7.19 -2.35 17.33
C ILE A 261 -6.54 -2.49 18.71
N GLU A 262 -7.05 -1.78 19.72
CA GLU A 262 -6.48 -1.82 21.07
C GLU A 262 -6.62 -3.19 21.70
N ARG A 263 -7.83 -3.78 21.63
CA ARG A 263 -8.08 -5.17 22.04
C ARG A 263 -7.18 -6.16 21.34
N ARG A 264 -7.02 -6.04 20.03
CA ARG A 264 -6.18 -6.93 19.24
C ARG A 264 -4.70 -6.84 19.62
N VAL A 265 -4.20 -5.64 19.95
CA VAL A 265 -2.82 -5.50 20.44
C VAL A 265 -2.66 -6.20 21.79
N GLU A 266 -3.66 -6.10 22.68
CA GLU A 266 -3.65 -6.84 23.95
C GLU A 266 -3.68 -8.36 23.74
N GLU A 267 -4.53 -8.84 22.83
CA GLU A 267 -4.60 -10.25 22.42
C GLU A 267 -3.25 -10.73 21.86
N MET A 268 -2.56 -9.93 21.04
CA MET A 268 -1.21 -10.24 20.54
C MET A 268 -0.18 -10.34 21.67
N MET A 269 -0.22 -9.41 22.63
CA MET A 269 0.69 -9.46 23.79
C MET A 269 0.44 -10.70 24.63
N ALA A 270 -0.83 -11.04 24.89
CA ALA A 270 -1.22 -12.24 25.61
C ALA A 270 -0.85 -13.53 24.86
N ALA A 271 -0.88 -13.51 23.53
CA ALA A 271 -0.45 -14.63 22.68
C ALA A 271 1.07 -14.83 22.62
N GLY A 272 1.87 -13.98 23.27
CA GLY A 272 3.32 -14.13 23.32
C GLY A 272 4.09 -13.33 22.27
N LEU A 273 3.55 -12.19 21.80
CA LEU A 273 4.27 -11.30 20.87
C LEU A 273 5.66 -10.90 21.41
N LEU A 274 5.77 -10.62 22.71
CA LEU A 274 7.07 -10.28 23.31
C LEU A 274 8.08 -11.43 23.19
N ASP A 275 7.63 -12.67 23.35
CA ASP A 275 8.49 -13.85 23.22
C ASP A 275 8.89 -14.11 21.77
N GLU A 276 7.98 -13.87 20.81
CA GLU A 276 8.31 -13.87 19.39
C GLU A 276 9.42 -12.87 19.07
N VAL A 277 9.31 -11.63 19.57
CA VAL A 277 10.33 -10.60 19.37
C VAL A 277 11.66 -10.99 20.02
N ARG A 278 11.65 -11.58 21.23
CA ARG A 278 12.88 -12.09 21.88
C ARG A 278 13.57 -13.14 21.01
N ARG A 279 12.84 -14.16 20.54
CA ARG A 279 13.39 -15.22 19.69
C ARG A 279 13.98 -14.67 18.38
N LEU A 280 13.26 -13.75 17.72
CA LEU A 280 13.75 -13.12 16.50
C LEU A 280 15.00 -12.27 16.74
N ARG A 281 15.11 -11.63 17.92
CA ARG A 281 16.31 -10.86 18.30
C ARG A 281 17.51 -11.78 18.48
N GLU A 282 17.33 -12.85 19.24
CA GLU A 282 18.39 -13.85 19.52
C GLU A 282 18.88 -14.51 18.23
N ALA A 283 17.98 -14.73 17.27
CA ALA A 283 18.32 -15.24 15.94
C ALA A 283 18.96 -14.19 15.00
N GLY A 284 19.10 -12.92 15.41
CA GLY A 284 19.61 -11.84 14.55
C GLY A 284 18.64 -11.40 13.43
N HIS A 285 17.38 -11.81 13.51
CA HIS A 285 16.35 -11.58 12.49
C HIS A 285 15.58 -10.26 12.66
N LEU A 286 15.83 -9.49 13.73
CA LEU A 286 15.30 -8.13 13.90
C LEU A 286 16.11 -7.06 13.16
N SER A 287 16.66 -7.41 12.01
CA SER A 287 17.33 -6.49 11.10
C SER A 287 16.62 -6.47 9.74
N GLY A 288 16.75 -5.37 8.99
CA GLY A 288 16.20 -5.29 7.64
C GLY A 288 14.73 -4.83 7.54
N PRO A 289 14.01 -5.21 6.47
CA PRO A 289 12.66 -4.72 6.21
C PRO A 289 11.59 -5.27 7.16
N ALA A 290 11.69 -6.54 7.56
CA ALA A 290 10.70 -7.21 8.42
C ALA A 290 10.60 -6.56 9.81
N SER A 291 11.73 -6.10 10.38
CA SER A 291 11.75 -5.42 11.69
C SER A 291 10.99 -4.09 11.73
N LYS A 292 10.56 -3.57 10.58
CA LYS A 292 9.72 -2.36 10.48
C LYS A 292 8.23 -2.66 10.68
N ALA A 293 7.83 -3.92 10.75
CA ALA A 293 6.50 -4.32 11.16
C ALA A 293 6.17 -3.69 12.52
N ILE A 294 4.94 -3.21 12.67
CA ILE A 294 4.48 -2.57 13.91
C ILE A 294 4.48 -3.64 15.01
N GLY A 295 5.01 -3.32 16.19
CA GLY A 295 5.16 -4.30 17.27
C GLY A 295 6.63 -4.65 17.52
N TYR A 296 7.34 -5.00 16.44
CA TYR A 296 8.67 -5.59 16.57
C TYR A 296 9.72 -4.55 16.99
N GLY A 297 9.77 -3.40 16.32
CA GLY A 297 10.71 -2.33 16.68
C GLY A 297 10.43 -1.75 18.07
N GLU A 298 9.17 -1.58 18.44
CA GLU A 298 8.78 -1.07 19.77
C GLU A 298 9.21 -2.02 20.89
N LEU A 299 8.96 -3.32 20.73
CA LEU A 299 9.31 -4.31 21.73
C LEU A 299 10.82 -4.59 21.75
N ALA A 300 11.51 -4.46 20.61
CA ALA A 300 12.96 -4.50 20.57
C ALA A 300 13.56 -3.38 21.44
N SER A 301 13.06 -2.14 21.29
CA SER A 301 13.50 -1.00 22.12
C SER A 301 13.25 -1.23 23.61
N PHE A 302 12.14 -1.89 23.97
CA PHE A 302 11.88 -2.32 25.35
C PHE A 302 12.91 -3.35 25.84
N LEU A 303 13.21 -4.39 25.04
CA LEU A 303 14.21 -5.40 25.37
C LEU A 303 15.64 -4.83 25.44
N GLU A 304 15.89 -3.66 24.86
CA GLU A 304 17.15 -2.91 24.93
C GLU A 304 17.21 -1.95 26.14
N GLY A 305 16.11 -1.81 26.90
CA GLY A 305 16.03 -0.89 28.03
C GLY A 305 15.87 0.59 27.66
N SER A 306 15.63 0.89 26.38
CA SER A 306 15.46 2.27 25.87
C SER A 306 14.02 2.78 25.93
N LEU A 307 13.07 1.88 26.25
CA LEU A 307 11.65 2.15 26.33
C LEU A 307 11.02 1.27 27.42
N ASP A 308 10.04 1.76 28.17
CA ASP A 308 9.25 0.89 29.04
C ASP A 308 8.20 0.09 28.25
N LEU A 309 7.72 -1.02 28.81
CA LEU A 309 6.79 -1.93 28.12
C LEU A 309 5.43 -1.27 27.84
N GLU A 310 4.94 -0.45 28.77
CA GLU A 310 3.64 0.19 28.68
C GLU A 310 3.62 1.22 27.54
N GLU A 311 4.67 2.01 27.44
CA GLU A 311 4.96 2.96 26.38
C GLU A 311 5.17 2.24 25.03
N ALA A 312 5.88 1.10 25.01
CA ALA A 312 6.01 0.28 23.82
C ALA A 312 4.63 -0.15 23.29
N VAL A 313 3.79 -0.72 24.16
CA VAL A 313 2.41 -1.12 23.81
C VAL A 313 1.57 0.07 23.37
N ARG A 314 1.69 1.22 24.03
CA ARG A 314 0.99 2.46 23.65
C ARG A 314 1.40 2.93 22.25
N ARG A 315 2.68 2.84 21.89
CA ARG A 315 3.18 3.16 20.54
C ARG A 315 2.69 2.19 19.49
N ILE A 316 2.61 0.89 19.81
CA ILE A 316 2.03 -0.13 18.93
C ILE A 316 0.57 0.23 18.61
N LYS A 317 -0.26 0.44 19.65
CA LYS A 317 -1.66 0.86 19.50
C LYS A 317 -1.77 2.11 18.60
N GLN A 318 -0.97 3.15 18.88
CA GLN A 318 -0.98 4.39 18.09
C GLN A 318 -0.58 4.18 16.62
N ARG A 319 0.46 3.40 16.36
CA ARG A 319 0.93 3.13 15.00
C ARG A 319 -0.06 2.28 14.21
N THR A 320 -0.71 1.33 14.85
CA THR A 320 -1.75 0.50 14.22
C THR A 320 -2.99 1.34 13.87
N ARG A 321 -3.40 2.29 14.72
CA ARG A 321 -4.44 3.28 14.38
C ARG A 321 -4.05 4.12 13.15
N ASN A 322 -2.79 4.57 13.10
CA ASN A 322 -2.28 5.32 11.95
C ASN A 322 -2.23 4.47 10.66
N LEU A 323 -1.90 3.17 10.77
CA LEU A 323 -1.96 2.24 9.65
C LEU A 323 -3.38 2.09 9.12
N ALA A 324 -4.35 1.80 10.00
CA ALA A 324 -5.76 1.70 9.62
C ALA A 324 -6.26 2.96 8.91
N LYS A 325 -5.94 4.15 9.45
CA LYS A 325 -6.27 5.44 8.81
C LYS A 325 -5.68 5.57 7.40
N ARG A 326 -4.42 5.18 7.21
CA ARG A 326 -3.77 5.21 5.88
C ARG A 326 -4.41 4.22 4.91
N GLN A 327 -4.77 3.02 5.38
CA GLN A 327 -5.44 2.00 4.56
C GLN A 327 -6.81 2.49 4.11
N GLN A 328 -7.63 3.05 5.02
CA GLN A 328 -8.91 3.67 4.67
C GLN A 328 -8.73 4.78 3.63
N ALA A 329 -7.78 5.71 3.86
CA ALA A 329 -7.53 6.81 2.94
C ALA A 329 -7.02 6.35 1.56
N TRP A 330 -6.35 5.19 1.50
CA TRP A 330 -5.91 4.59 0.24
C TRP A 330 -7.08 4.00 -0.52
N PHE A 331 -7.81 3.06 0.09
CA PHE A 331 -8.88 2.33 -0.59
C PHE A 331 -10.11 3.19 -0.90
N LYS A 332 -10.33 4.31 -0.19
CA LYS A 332 -11.35 5.31 -0.58
C LYS A 332 -11.13 5.93 -1.98
N LYS A 333 -9.92 5.82 -2.53
CA LYS A 333 -9.57 6.33 -3.87
C LYS A 333 -9.61 5.24 -4.94
N GLU A 334 -9.89 3.99 -4.54
CA GLU A 334 -10.05 2.89 -5.47
C GLU A 334 -11.54 2.81 -5.86
N GLU A 335 -11.79 2.64 -7.15
CA GLU A 335 -13.14 2.54 -7.72
C GLU A 335 -13.57 1.08 -7.78
N GLY A 336 -14.88 0.82 -7.89
CA GLY A 336 -15.42 -0.54 -8.04
C GLY A 336 -15.37 -1.41 -6.78
N ILE A 337 -15.24 -0.81 -5.59
CA ILE A 337 -15.29 -1.53 -4.31
C ILE A 337 -16.73 -1.51 -3.76
N HIS A 338 -17.26 -2.69 -3.45
CA HIS A 338 -18.50 -2.87 -2.70
C HIS A 338 -18.20 -2.81 -1.20
N TRP A 339 -18.57 -1.71 -0.57
CA TRP A 339 -18.28 -1.45 0.84
C TRP A 339 -19.36 -1.99 1.77
N PHE A 340 -18.94 -2.66 2.84
CA PHE A 340 -19.78 -3.09 3.96
C PHE A 340 -19.25 -2.48 5.25
N ASP A 341 -20.14 -1.86 6.03
CA ASP A 341 -19.82 -1.41 7.39
C ASP A 341 -20.05 -2.56 8.37
N ILE A 342 -18.99 -2.98 9.06
CA ILE A 342 -19.05 -4.13 9.97
C ILE A 342 -19.84 -3.85 11.26
N GLN A 343 -20.35 -2.63 11.44
CA GLN A 343 -21.28 -2.28 12.51
C GLN A 343 -22.76 -2.43 12.13
N GLU A 344 -23.07 -2.52 10.84
CA GLU A 344 -24.45 -2.71 10.38
C GLU A 344 -24.94 -4.12 10.73
N GLU A 345 -26.25 -4.32 10.82
CA GLU A 345 -26.81 -5.66 10.92
C GLU A 345 -26.72 -6.35 9.56
N GLU A 346 -26.64 -7.68 9.54
CA GLU A 346 -26.65 -8.50 8.32
C GLU A 346 -25.52 -8.25 7.29
N TRP A 347 -24.60 -7.30 7.54
CA TRP A 347 -23.52 -6.94 6.60
C TRP A 347 -22.73 -8.15 6.07
N ARG A 348 -22.58 -9.17 6.93
CA ARG A 348 -21.85 -10.40 6.62
C ARG A 348 -22.65 -11.29 5.67
N ASP A 349 -23.94 -11.44 5.92
CA ASP A 349 -24.82 -12.27 5.12
C ASP A 349 -25.02 -11.61 3.74
N ASP A 350 -25.23 -10.29 3.70
CA ASP A 350 -25.27 -9.50 2.47
C ASP A 350 -23.98 -9.63 1.65
N ALA A 351 -22.82 -9.59 2.32
CA ALA A 351 -21.54 -9.76 1.65
C ALA A 351 -21.39 -11.16 1.05
N LEU A 352 -21.76 -12.20 1.79
CA LEU A 352 -21.72 -13.59 1.32
C LEU A 352 -22.71 -13.82 0.17
N GLU A 353 -23.91 -13.26 0.23
CA GLU A 353 -24.90 -13.34 -0.84
C GLU A 353 -24.40 -12.65 -2.13
N LEU A 354 -23.82 -11.46 -2.01
CA LEU A 354 -23.19 -10.77 -3.14
C LEU A 354 -22.10 -11.62 -3.79
N ILE A 355 -21.27 -12.29 -2.98
CA ILE A 355 -20.19 -13.16 -3.43
C ILE A 355 -20.74 -14.39 -4.17
N GLN A 356 -21.80 -15.03 -3.65
CA GLN A 356 -22.45 -16.16 -4.31
C GLN A 356 -23.01 -15.76 -5.68
N ARG A 357 -23.80 -14.68 -5.73
CA ARG A 357 -24.39 -14.15 -6.96
C ARG A 357 -23.33 -13.78 -7.99
N TRP A 358 -22.20 -13.23 -7.55
CA TRP A 358 -21.05 -12.95 -8.42
C TRP A 358 -20.48 -14.24 -9.02
N ARG A 359 -20.30 -15.30 -8.22
CA ARG A 359 -19.75 -16.57 -8.71
C ARG A 359 -20.70 -17.28 -9.66
N GLU A 360 -21.99 -17.30 -9.37
CA GLU A 360 -23.02 -17.89 -10.24
C GLU A 360 -23.04 -17.22 -11.62
N LYS A 361 -23.02 -15.88 -11.66
CA LYS A 361 -22.93 -15.13 -12.92
C LYS A 361 -21.64 -15.41 -13.69
N ALA A 362 -20.52 -15.59 -12.98
CA ALA A 362 -19.25 -15.93 -13.60
C ALA A 362 -19.18 -17.37 -14.12
N GLY A 363 -19.99 -18.29 -13.56
CA GLY A 363 -20.10 -19.68 -14.02
C GLY A 363 -21.18 -19.92 -15.08
N ALA A 364 -22.13 -18.99 -15.25
CA ALA A 364 -23.23 -19.08 -16.20
C ALA A 364 -22.94 -18.45 -17.58
N GLN A 365 -21.71 -18.00 -17.84
CA GLN A 365 -21.31 -17.54 -19.17
C GLN A 365 -20.89 -18.76 -20.02
N PRO A 366 -21.53 -18.97 -21.20
CA PRO A 366 -21.38 -20.16 -22.03
C PRO A 366 -20.00 -20.34 -22.65
#